data_AF-A0A1C7PFG3-F1
#
_entry.id   AF-A0A1C7PFG3-F1
#
_cell.length_a   1.000
_cell.length_b   1.000
_cell.length_c   1.000
_cell.angle_alpha   90.00
_cell.angle_beta   90.00
_cell.angle_gamma   90.00
#
_symmetry.space_group_name_H-M   'P 1'
#
loop_
_entity.id
_entity.type
_entity.pdbx_description
1 polymer ?
#
loop_
_entity_poly.entity_id
_entity_poly.type
_entity_poly.pdbx_seq_one_letter_code
_entity_poly.pdbx_strand_id
1 'polypeptide(L)'
;MIPQLQITCCPADWDSSTLTAAGITLPDGRTLLPRDIIARDLPPDLLTIWHGAVDTISTLDPGGWAATLIIARRGETAEPPAAEDGLNAAPIVIPHLTLTIDRRWDDGATAPPITQTYPDPYMLHFFDILTAASYWVADA
;
A
#
# COMPACT_ATOMS: atom_id res chain seq x y z
N MET A 1 -16.12 -2.95 5.17
CA MET A 1 -14.82 -2.43 5.61
C MET A 1 -14.07 -1.98 4.36
N ILE A 2 -13.29 -0.90 4.39
CA ILE A 2 -12.51 -0.49 3.22
C ILE A 2 -11.29 -1.42 3.13
N PRO A 3 -10.95 -1.99 1.96
CA PRO A 3 -9.76 -2.81 1.81
C PRO A 3 -8.49 -2.06 2.21
N GLN A 4 -7.58 -2.76 2.86
CA GLN A 4 -6.28 -2.23 3.24
C GLN A 4 -5.22 -3.32 3.09
N LEU A 5 -4.00 -2.89 2.77
CA LEU A 5 -2.83 -3.75 2.80
C LEU A 5 -1.97 -3.31 3.98
N GLN A 6 -1.73 -4.23 4.92
CA GLN A 6 -0.88 -4.01 6.08
C GLN A 6 0.44 -4.72 5.86
N ILE A 7 1.55 -4.04 6.12
CA ILE A 7 2.89 -4.59 5.87
C ILE A 7 3.65 -4.54 7.18
N THR A 8 3.81 -5.69 7.82
CA THR A 8 4.70 -5.83 8.97
C THR A 8 6.12 -5.89 8.43
N CYS A 9 6.87 -4.81 8.66
CA CYS A 9 8.15 -4.60 8.02
C CYS A 9 9.26 -5.37 8.73
N CYS A 10 10.18 -5.93 7.95
CA CYS A 10 11.46 -6.44 8.44
C CYS A 10 12.59 -5.62 7.81
N PRO A 11 12.99 -4.47 8.39
CA PRO A 11 13.96 -3.57 7.76
C PRO A 11 15.35 -4.18 7.52
N ALA A 12 15.72 -5.22 8.28
CA ALA A 12 16.96 -5.97 8.08
C ALA A 12 16.92 -6.90 6.86
N ASP A 13 15.71 -7.28 6.40
CA ASP A 13 15.46 -8.14 5.26
C ASP A 13 14.05 -7.89 4.76
N TRP A 14 13.89 -6.92 3.86
CA TRP A 14 12.58 -6.48 3.39
C TRP A 14 11.79 -7.61 2.72
N ASP A 15 12.47 -8.57 2.12
CA ASP A 15 11.85 -9.75 1.51
C ASP A 15 11.26 -10.74 2.54
N SER A 16 11.59 -10.59 3.82
CA SER A 16 10.94 -11.27 4.95
C SER A 16 9.73 -10.50 5.51
N SER A 17 9.40 -9.32 4.97
CA SER A 17 8.23 -8.56 5.44
C SER A 17 6.94 -9.34 5.15
N THR A 18 5.98 -9.26 6.06
CA THR A 18 4.68 -9.92 5.91
C THR A 18 3.65 -8.93 5.39
N LEU A 19 3.00 -9.25 4.27
CA LEU A 19 1.91 -8.48 3.69
C LEU A 19 0.59 -9.15 4.04
N THR A 20 -0.27 -8.41 4.74
CA THR A 20 -1.59 -8.85 5.18
C THR A 20 -2.66 -8.07 4.44
N ALA A 21 -3.51 -8.76 3.69
CA ALA A 21 -4.66 -8.13 3.05
C ALA A 21 -5.89 -8.23 3.97
N ALA A 22 -6.50 -7.09 4.29
CA ALA A 22 -7.61 -7.00 5.23
C ALA A 22 -8.78 -6.19 4.67
N GLY A 23 -9.99 -6.48 5.15
CA GLY A 23 -11.20 -5.73 4.77
C GLY A 23 -11.70 -5.99 3.34
N ILE A 24 -11.22 -7.04 2.67
CA ILE A 24 -11.66 -7.44 1.32
C ILE A 24 -13.08 -7.96 1.38
N THR A 25 -13.98 -7.40 0.56
CA THR A 25 -15.37 -7.85 0.44
C THR A 25 -15.52 -8.77 -0.77
N LEU A 26 -16.10 -9.95 -0.56
CA LEU A 26 -16.41 -10.94 -1.58
C LEU A 26 -17.67 -10.55 -2.37
N PRO A 27 -17.90 -11.12 -3.58
CA PRO A 27 -19.09 -10.83 -4.38
C PRO A 27 -20.43 -11.15 -3.68
N ASP A 28 -20.41 -12.07 -2.70
CA ASP A 28 -21.57 -12.45 -1.89
C ASP A 28 -21.79 -11.54 -0.66
N GLY A 29 -20.98 -10.49 -0.51
CA GLY A 29 -21.07 -9.52 0.58
C GLY A 29 -20.34 -9.92 1.87
N ARG A 30 -19.72 -11.11 1.95
CA ARG A 30 -18.89 -11.50 3.10
C ARG A 30 -17.54 -10.81 3.06
N THR A 31 -16.92 -10.63 4.23
CA THR A 31 -15.53 -10.16 4.32
C THR A 31 -14.58 -11.36 4.36
N LEU A 32 -13.57 -11.38 3.49
CA LEU A 32 -12.50 -12.37 3.55
C LEU A 32 -11.76 -12.23 4.89
N LEU A 33 -11.45 -13.36 5.53
CA LEU A 33 -10.52 -13.34 6.67
C LEU A 33 -9.17 -12.80 6.21
N PRO A 34 -8.44 -12.04 7.06
CA PRO A 34 -7.11 -11.57 6.71
C PRO A 34 -6.23 -12.71 6.23
N ARG A 35 -5.47 -12.46 5.16
CA ARG A 35 -4.54 -13.42 4.57
C ARG A 35 -3.17 -12.78 4.48
N ASP A 36 -2.16 -13.59 4.77
CA ASP A 36 -0.77 -13.18 4.83
C ASP A 36 0.02 -13.83 3.69
N ILE A 37 0.98 -13.08 3.14
CA ILE A 37 2.04 -13.59 2.28
C ILE A 37 3.36 -12.95 2.69
N ILE A 38 4.46 -13.71 2.61
CA ILE A 38 5.80 -13.15 2.81
C ILE A 38 6.24 -12.52 1.49
N ALA A 39 6.87 -11.35 1.54
CA ALA A 39 7.22 -10.58 0.34
C ALA A 39 8.00 -11.41 -0.70
N ARG A 40 8.98 -12.23 -0.29
CA ARG A 40 9.74 -13.10 -1.19
C ARG A 40 8.90 -14.12 -1.98
N ASP A 41 7.70 -14.45 -1.50
CA ASP A 41 6.80 -15.42 -2.11
C ASP A 41 5.82 -14.76 -3.10
N LEU A 42 5.91 -13.44 -3.28
CA LEU A 42 5.14 -12.73 -4.29
C LEU A 42 5.50 -13.23 -5.70
N PRO A 43 4.51 -13.27 -6.62
CA PRO A 43 4.76 -13.41 -8.05
C PRO A 43 5.85 -12.43 -8.55
N PRO A 44 6.69 -12.81 -9.53
CA PRO A 44 7.86 -12.02 -9.93
C PRO A 44 7.57 -10.57 -10.34
N ASP A 45 6.42 -10.32 -10.96
CA ASP A 45 5.93 -8.98 -11.34
C ASP A 45 5.61 -8.14 -10.10
N LEU A 46 4.88 -8.71 -9.12
CA LEU A 46 4.58 -8.05 -7.86
C LEU A 46 5.82 -7.85 -7.00
N LEU A 47 6.75 -8.82 -7.00
CA LEU A 47 8.02 -8.73 -6.28
C LEU A 47 8.87 -7.57 -6.81
N THR A 48 8.88 -7.35 -8.13
CA THR A 48 9.57 -6.21 -8.74
C THR A 48 8.99 -4.87 -8.27
N ILE A 49 7.66 -4.75 -8.21
CA ILE A 49 7.00 -3.53 -7.69
C ILE A 49 7.32 -3.35 -6.21
N TRP A 50 7.29 -4.44 -5.42
CA TRP A 50 7.67 -4.43 -4.01
C TRP A 50 9.09 -3.89 -3.80
N HIS A 51 10.08 -4.34 -4.57
CA HIS A 51 11.46 -3.83 -4.45
C HIS A 51 11.54 -2.33 -4.76
N GLY A 52 10.86 -1.84 -5.79
CA GLY A 52 10.78 -0.40 -6.06
C GLY A 52 10.10 0.39 -4.95
N ALA A 53 9.08 -0.18 -4.30
CA ALA A 53 8.42 0.40 -3.15
C ALA A 53 9.37 0.51 -1.95
N VAL A 54 10.12 -0.56 -1.67
CA VAL A 54 11.12 -0.62 -0.59
C VAL A 54 12.19 0.43 -0.80
N ASP A 55 12.71 0.56 -2.02
CA ASP A 55 13.69 1.60 -2.35
C ASP A 55 13.12 2.98 -2.00
N THR A 56 11.88 3.26 -2.41
CA THR A 56 11.20 4.52 -2.10
C THR A 56 11.03 4.74 -0.58
N ILE A 57 10.53 3.73 0.15
CA ILE A 57 10.33 3.81 1.60
C ILE A 57 11.67 4.01 2.32
N SER A 58 12.73 3.34 1.87
CA SER A 58 14.06 3.46 2.44
C SER A 58 14.64 4.87 2.28
N THR A 59 14.32 5.58 1.18
CA THR A 59 14.74 6.98 1.02
C THR A 59 14.05 7.94 1.99
N LEU A 60 12.91 7.54 2.57
CA LEU A 60 12.23 8.34 3.59
C LEU A 60 12.92 8.25 4.95
N ASP A 61 13.77 7.26 5.16
CA ASP A 61 14.57 7.08 6.37
C ASP A 61 15.92 7.81 6.24
N PRO A 62 16.06 9.04 6.76
CA PRO A 62 17.34 9.76 6.78
C PRO A 62 18.38 9.15 7.74
N GLY A 63 18.22 7.88 8.17
CA GLY A 63 19.24 7.12 8.90
C GLY A 63 19.12 7.24 10.42
N GLY A 64 17.89 7.14 10.93
CA GLY A 64 17.70 7.09 12.38
C GLY A 64 16.44 6.38 12.85
N TRP A 65 15.57 5.96 11.92
CA TRP A 65 14.36 5.24 12.28
C TRP A 65 14.09 4.10 11.31
N ALA A 66 13.55 2.99 11.80
CA ALA A 66 13.15 1.88 10.96
C ALA A 66 11.61 1.81 10.85
N ALA A 67 11.08 1.51 9.66
CA ALA A 67 9.66 1.23 9.47
C ALA A 67 9.28 -0.05 10.21
N THR A 68 8.15 -0.06 10.92
CA THR A 68 7.66 -1.24 11.64
C THR A 68 6.35 -1.77 11.07
N LEU A 69 5.46 -0.87 10.67
CA LEU A 69 4.18 -1.20 10.06
C LEU A 69 3.85 -0.17 8.99
N ILE A 70 3.42 -0.62 7.82
CA ILE A 70 2.86 0.25 6.79
C ILE A 70 1.41 -0.14 6.55
N ILE A 71 0.53 0.85 6.57
CA ILE A 71 -0.87 0.67 6.21
C ILE A 71 -1.10 1.41 4.90
N ALA A 72 -1.33 0.66 3.83
CA ALA A 72 -1.70 1.19 2.52
C ALA A 72 -3.22 1.17 2.36
N ARG A 73 -3.76 2.28 1.84
CA ARG A 73 -5.18 2.42 1.50
C ARG A 73 -5.33 3.16 0.19
N ARG A 74 -6.33 2.77 -0.59
CA ARG A 74 -6.76 3.53 -1.76
C ARG A 74 -7.42 4.83 -1.34
N GLY A 75 -7.05 5.90 -2.00
CA GLY A 75 -7.68 7.21 -1.90
C GLY A 75 -7.83 7.84 -3.28
N GLU A 76 -8.49 8.99 -3.30
CA GLU A 76 -8.79 9.73 -4.52
C GLU A 76 -8.61 11.22 -4.24
N THR A 77 -7.96 11.91 -5.17
CA THR A 77 -7.89 13.38 -5.17
C THR A 77 -8.68 13.90 -6.37
N ALA A 78 -9.62 14.81 -6.10
CA ALA A 78 -10.34 15.51 -7.15
C ALA A 78 -9.55 16.77 -7.55
N GLU A 79 -9.09 16.81 -8.79
CA GLU A 79 -8.46 17.98 -9.37
C GLU A 79 -9.50 18.81 -10.14
N PRO A 80 -9.43 20.16 -10.04
CA PRO A 80 -10.26 21.01 -10.88
C PRO A 80 -9.93 20.75 -12.36
N PRO A 81 -10.92 20.80 -13.25
CA PRO A 81 -10.66 20.69 -14.69
C PRO A 81 -9.71 21.80 -15.13
N ALA A 82 -8.94 21.53 -16.19
CA ALA A 82 -8.10 22.56 -16.79
C ALA A 82 -8.97 23.75 -17.21
N ALA A 83 -8.46 24.97 -17.04
CA ALA A 83 -9.21 26.20 -17.35
C ALA A 83 -9.69 26.27 -18.82
N GLU A 84 -9.09 25.46 -19.68
CA GLU A 84 -9.33 25.34 -21.12
C GLU A 84 -10.60 24.53 -21.45
N ASP A 85 -11.06 23.65 -20.55
CA ASP A 85 -12.20 22.75 -20.77
C ASP A 85 -13.57 23.41 -20.50
N GLY A 86 -13.57 24.70 -20.13
CA GLY A 86 -14.76 25.50 -19.87
C GLY A 86 -15.34 25.34 -18.47
N LEU A 87 -16.14 26.33 -18.05
CA LEU A 87 -16.67 26.49 -16.68
C LEU A 87 -17.54 25.33 -16.13
N ASN A 88 -17.89 24.34 -16.94
CA ASN A 88 -18.79 23.23 -16.57
C ASN A 88 -18.15 21.84 -16.70
N ALA A 89 -16.84 21.75 -16.89
CA ALA A 89 -16.16 20.46 -16.92
C ALA A 89 -16.20 19.77 -15.55
N ALA A 90 -16.39 18.45 -15.53
CA ALA A 90 -16.38 17.67 -14.31
C ALA A 90 -14.95 17.62 -13.73
N PRO A 91 -14.77 17.56 -12.39
CA PRO A 91 -13.47 17.34 -11.78
C PRO A 91 -12.84 16.03 -12.26
N ILE A 92 -11.52 16.05 -12.43
CA ILE A 92 -10.76 14.84 -12.74
C ILE A 92 -10.45 14.14 -11.43
N VAL A 93 -10.81 12.86 -11.31
CA VAL A 93 -10.53 12.05 -10.12
C VAL A 93 -9.27 11.23 -10.36
N ILE A 94 -8.24 11.49 -9.58
CA ILE A 94 -6.95 10.81 -9.66
C ILE A 94 -6.84 9.83 -8.48
N PRO A 95 -6.79 8.51 -8.74
CA PRO A 95 -6.57 7.53 -7.68
C PRO A 95 -5.14 7.62 -7.16
N HIS A 96 -4.96 7.35 -5.88
CA HIS A 96 -3.65 7.28 -5.24
C HIS A 96 -3.65 6.27 -4.09
N LEU A 97 -2.45 5.89 -3.65
CA LEU A 97 -2.28 5.19 -2.38
C LEU A 97 -1.86 6.14 -1.29
N THR A 98 -2.53 6.07 -0.15
CA THR A 98 -2.07 6.69 1.07
C THR A 98 -1.37 5.61 1.89
N LEU A 99 -0.10 5.85 2.21
CA LEU A 99 0.70 5.01 3.10
C LEU A 99 0.85 5.73 4.43
N THR A 100 0.40 5.09 5.52
CA THR A 100 0.76 5.49 6.89
C THR A 100 1.83 4.54 7.39
N ILE A 101 2.96 5.08 7.81
CA ILE A 101 4.16 4.34 8.18
C ILE A 101 4.41 4.58 9.66
N ASP A 102 4.25 3.54 10.47
CA ASP A 102 4.69 3.50 11.86
C ASP A 102 6.19 3.19 11.90
N ARG A 103 6.88 3.82 12.86
CA ARG A 103 8.34 3.91 12.86
C ARG A 103 8.89 3.76 14.27
N ARG A 104 10.13 3.28 14.37
CA ARG A 104 10.92 3.25 15.62
C ARG A 104 12.28 3.85 15.40
N TRP A 105 12.76 4.65 16.34
CA TRP A 105 14.16 5.11 16.36
C TRP A 105 15.12 3.96 16.67
N ASP A 106 16.39 4.13 16.35
CA ASP A 106 17.45 3.13 16.59
C ASP A 106 17.60 2.73 18.07
N ASP A 107 17.21 3.60 19.00
CA ASP A 107 17.20 3.34 20.44
C ASP A 107 15.98 2.49 20.89
N GLY A 108 15.09 2.14 19.96
CA GLY A 108 13.87 1.36 20.18
C GLY A 108 12.64 2.19 20.55
N ALA A 109 12.76 3.51 20.72
CA ALA A 109 11.63 4.39 21.00
C ALA A 109 10.69 4.51 19.79
N THR A 110 9.39 4.62 20.04
CA THR A 110 8.41 4.84 18.98
C THR A 110 8.58 6.25 18.39
N ALA A 111 8.79 6.32 17.08
CA ALA A 111 8.81 7.57 16.35
C ALA A 111 7.38 7.94 15.89
N PRO A 112 7.05 9.24 15.74
CA PRO A 112 5.75 9.63 15.19
C PRO A 112 5.51 8.99 13.82
N PRO A 113 4.28 8.54 13.49
CA PRO A 113 4.01 8.02 12.16
C PRO A 113 4.13 9.12 11.10
N ILE A 114 4.46 8.72 9.87
CA ILE A 114 4.39 9.60 8.70
C ILE A 114 3.30 9.10 7.76
N THR A 115 2.65 10.03 7.08
CA THR A 115 1.66 9.71 6.05
C THR A 115 2.10 10.32 4.75
N GLN A 116 2.09 9.52 3.69
CA GLN A 116 2.44 9.97 2.34
C GLN A 116 1.42 9.46 1.33
N THR A 117 1.27 10.23 0.25
CA THR A 117 0.38 9.92 -0.85
C THR A 117 1.20 9.65 -2.11
N TYR A 118 0.91 8.53 -2.77
CA TYR A 118 1.60 8.05 -3.95
C TYR A 118 0.61 7.92 -5.10
N PRO A 119 0.68 8.78 -6.12
CA PRO A 119 -0.12 8.66 -7.34
C PRO A 119 0.49 7.65 -8.34
N ASP A 120 1.36 6.74 -7.89
CA ASP A 120 2.06 5.79 -8.76
C ASP A 120 1.11 4.66 -9.23
N PRO A 121 0.89 4.50 -10.55
CA PRO A 121 0.03 3.44 -11.09
C PRO A 121 0.53 2.03 -10.78
N TYR A 122 1.84 1.80 -10.65
CA TYR A 122 2.38 0.47 -10.32
C TYR A 122 2.06 0.08 -8.88
N MET A 123 2.24 1.02 -7.95
CA MET A 123 1.88 0.82 -6.55
C MET A 123 0.37 0.61 -6.38
N LEU A 124 -0.45 1.38 -7.10
CA LEU A 124 -1.90 1.17 -7.15
C LEU A 124 -2.26 -0.22 -7.66
N HIS A 125 -1.62 -0.67 -8.74
CA HIS A 125 -1.83 -2.01 -9.29
C HIS A 125 -1.46 -3.11 -8.28
N PHE A 126 -0.33 -2.97 -7.60
CA PHE A 126 0.12 -3.89 -6.55
C PHE A 126 -0.90 -4.00 -5.42
N PHE A 127 -1.40 -2.85 -4.93
CA PHE A 127 -2.47 -2.83 -3.93
C PHE A 127 -3.75 -3.48 -4.44
N ASP A 128 -4.18 -3.16 -5.65
CA ASP A 128 -5.43 -3.67 -6.23
C ASP A 128 -5.38 -5.19 -6.39
N ILE A 129 -4.24 -5.76 -6.80
CA ILE A 129 -4.08 -7.22 -6.88
C ILE A 129 -4.12 -7.84 -5.48
N LEU A 130 -3.29 -7.36 -4.55
CA LEU A 130 -3.19 -7.95 -3.22
C LEU A 130 -4.45 -7.73 -2.37
N THR A 131 -5.30 -6.77 -2.72
CA THR A 131 -6.61 -6.58 -2.06
C THR A 131 -7.78 -7.14 -2.86
N ALA A 132 -7.53 -7.80 -4.00
CA ALA A 132 -8.54 -8.54 -4.73
C ALA A 132 -8.78 -9.92 -4.11
N ALA A 133 -10.06 -10.29 -3.92
CA ALA A 133 -10.41 -11.61 -3.45
C ALA A 133 -9.87 -12.74 -4.35
N SER A 134 -9.85 -12.53 -5.67
CA SER A 134 -9.39 -13.52 -6.65
C SER A 134 -7.93 -13.94 -6.46
N TYR A 135 -7.07 -13.05 -5.94
CA TYR A 135 -5.68 -13.36 -5.67
C TYR A 135 -5.54 -14.42 -4.55
N TRP A 136 -6.42 -14.38 -3.55
CA TRP A 136 -6.36 -15.24 -2.36
C TRP A 136 -7.25 -16.47 -2.41
N VAL A 137 -8.13 -16.56 -3.41
CA VAL A 137 -9.13 -17.62 -3.56
C VAL A 137 -8.78 -18.58 -4.71
N ALA A 138 -7.77 -18.27 -5.52
CA ALA A 138 -7.19 -19.26 -6.42
C ALA A 138 -6.54 -20.36 -5.58
N ASP A 139 -7.03 -21.60 -5.73
CA ASP A 139 -6.70 -22.82 -4.96
C ASP A 139 -7.50 -23.09 -3.66
N ALA A 140 -8.82 -22.86 -3.68
CA ALA A 140 -9.77 -23.54 -2.77
C ALA A 140 -10.57 -24.64 -3.47
#